data_AF-A0A972VW32-F1
#
_entry.id   AF-A0A972VW32-F1
#
_cell.length_a   1.000
_cell.length_b   1.000
_cell.length_c   1.000
_cell.angle_alpha   90.00
_cell.angle_beta   90.00
_cell.angle_gamma   90.00
#
_symmetry.space_group_name_H-M   'P 1'
#
loop_
_entity.id
_entity.type
_entity.pdbx_description
1 polymer ?
#
loop_
_entity_poly.entity_id
_entity_poly.type
_entity_poly.pdbx_seq_one_letter_code
_entity_poly.pdbx_strand_id
1 'polypeptide(L)'
;YATWLTLANLNAEDILGFFTQLDAFRRHERFNQFMAVSALLATSTEAQQRNSETLLARWQQLHQACTSVSASELPAGLQGPAISQAMRALQLSRIKAVLAELIAH
;
A
#
# COMPACT_ATOMS: atom_id res chain seq x y z
N TYR A 1 4.34 6.63 -12.47
CA TYR A 1 5.60 5.88 -12.30
C TYR A 1 6.47 6.44 -11.17
N ALA A 2 6.66 7.76 -11.04
CA ALA A 2 7.49 8.34 -9.96
C ALA A 2 7.03 8.02 -8.52
N THR A 3 5.72 7.89 -8.30
CA THR A 3 5.10 7.60 -6.99
C THR A 3 5.69 6.37 -6.29
N TRP A 4 6.03 5.32 -7.04
CA TRP A 4 6.57 4.08 -6.48
C TRP A 4 7.94 4.28 -5.83
N LEU A 5 8.80 5.14 -6.42
CA LEU A 5 10.17 5.43 -5.97
C LEU A 5 10.21 6.43 -4.81
N THR A 6 9.12 7.16 -4.54
CA THR A 6 9.10 8.26 -3.59
C THR A 6 8.28 7.94 -2.34
N LEU A 7 8.31 6.69 -1.86
CA LEU A 7 7.50 6.24 -0.71
C LEU A 7 7.64 7.15 0.52
N ALA A 8 8.86 7.65 0.79
CA ALA A 8 9.15 8.57 1.89
C ALA A 8 8.40 9.92 1.81
N ASN A 9 7.92 10.30 0.63
CA ASN A 9 7.21 11.56 0.38
C ASN A 9 5.68 11.37 0.30
N LEU A 10 5.19 10.15 0.42
CA LEU A 10 3.76 9.86 0.30
C LEU A 10 3.10 9.86 1.68
N ASN A 11 1.88 10.40 1.74
CA ASN A 11 1.03 10.21 2.90
C ASN A 11 0.13 8.97 2.72
N ALA A 12 -0.61 8.61 3.77
CA ALA A 12 -1.47 7.44 3.76
C ALA A 12 -2.61 7.50 2.72
N GLU A 13 -3.14 8.69 2.42
CA GLU A 13 -4.17 8.87 1.40
C GLU A 13 -3.59 8.65 -0.01
N ASP A 14 -2.38 9.13 -0.27
CA ASP A 14 -1.69 8.91 -1.54
C ASP A 14 -1.44 7.42 -1.78
N ILE A 15 -1.00 6.69 -0.75
CA ILE A 15 -0.77 5.24 -0.79
C ILE A 15 -2.09 4.50 -1.05
N LEU A 16 -3.16 4.82 -0.31
CA LEU A 16 -4.46 4.17 -0.50
C LEU A 16 -5.06 4.50 -1.88
N GLY A 17 -4.90 5.74 -2.34
CA GLY A 17 -5.28 6.18 -3.68
C GLY A 17 -4.53 5.40 -4.76
N PHE A 18 -3.23 5.20 -4.58
CA PHE A 18 -2.40 4.40 -5.48
C PHE A 18 -2.87 2.94 -5.58
N PHE A 19 -3.15 2.29 -4.44
CA PHE A 19 -3.71 0.93 -4.44
C PHE A 19 -5.09 0.87 -5.11
N THR A 20 -5.92 1.89 -4.93
CA THR A 20 -7.23 1.98 -5.57
C THR A 20 -7.11 2.14 -7.09
N GLN A 21 -6.20 2.98 -7.57
CA GLN A 21 -5.94 3.19 -9.00
C GLN A 21 -5.44 1.91 -9.68
N LEU A 22 -4.63 1.11 -8.98
CA LEU A 22 -4.15 -0.17 -9.46
C LEU A 22 -5.16 -1.32 -9.31
N ASP A 23 -6.35 -1.05 -8.76
CA ASP A 23 -7.35 -2.08 -8.41
C ASP A 23 -6.76 -3.19 -7.53
N ALA A 24 -5.78 -2.83 -6.68
CA ALA A 24 -4.91 -3.76 -5.98
C ALA A 24 -5.64 -4.65 -4.96
N PHE A 25 -6.81 -4.22 -4.50
CA PHE A 25 -7.63 -4.98 -3.54
C PHE A 25 -8.53 -6.03 -4.21
N ARG A 26 -8.94 -5.81 -5.46
CA ARG A 26 -9.74 -6.79 -6.21
C ARG A 26 -8.87 -7.70 -7.06
N ARG A 27 -7.74 -7.19 -7.56
CA ARG A 27 -6.86 -7.88 -8.50
C ARG A 27 -5.41 -7.88 -8.00
N HIS A 28 -5.19 -8.63 -6.92
CA HIS A 28 -3.89 -8.81 -6.27
C HIS A 28 -2.76 -9.16 -7.25
N GLU A 29 -3.03 -10.01 -8.24
CA GLU A 29 -2.05 -10.41 -9.25
C GLU A 29 -1.57 -9.23 -10.11
N ARG A 30 -2.46 -8.29 -10.46
CA ARG A 30 -2.08 -7.11 -11.26
C ARG A 30 -1.19 -6.16 -10.49
N PHE A 31 -1.45 -6.01 -9.19
CA PHE A 31 -0.57 -5.28 -8.30
C PHE A 31 0.82 -5.94 -8.26
N ASN A 32 0.89 -7.25 -8.04
CA ASN A 32 2.17 -7.98 -8.02
C ASN A 32 2.94 -7.86 -9.34
N GLN A 33 2.24 -7.94 -10.49
CA GLN A 33 2.85 -7.74 -11.81
C GLN A 33 3.39 -6.32 -11.99
N PHE A 34 2.60 -5.30 -11.64
CA PHE A 34 3.05 -3.90 -11.70
C PHE A 34 4.31 -3.68 -10.86
N MET A 35 4.33 -4.25 -9.66
CA MET A 35 5.43 -4.16 -8.72
C MET A 35 6.70 -4.86 -9.25
N ALA A 36 6.56 -6.06 -9.81
CA ALA A 36 7.67 -6.80 -10.41
C ALA A 36 8.28 -6.07 -11.62
N VAL A 37 7.43 -5.53 -12.51
CA VAL A 37 7.88 -4.75 -13.67
C VAL A 37 8.57 -3.45 -13.22
N SER A 38 8.02 -2.76 -12.22
CA SER A 38 8.61 -1.52 -11.70
C SER A 38 9.98 -1.76 -11.07
N ALA A 39 10.14 -2.88 -10.34
CA ALA A 39 11.43 -3.28 -9.78
C ALA A 39 12.45 -3.55 -10.90
N LEU A 40 12.09 -4.34 -11.91
CA LEU A 40 12.96 -4.64 -13.07
C LEU A 40 13.40 -3.37 -13.83
N LEU A 41 12.50 -2.39 -13.99
CA LEU A 41 12.81 -1.15 -14.69
C LEU A 41 13.70 -0.20 -13.88
N ALA A 42 13.75 -0.35 -12.55
CA ALA A 42 14.52 0.53 -11.67
C ALA A 42 16.01 0.15 -11.56
N THR A 43 16.41 -1.01 -12.11
CA THR A 43 17.75 -1.58 -11.90
C THR A 43 18.66 -1.43 -13.10
N SER A 44 19.70 -0.60 -12.97
CA SER A 44 20.87 -0.59 -13.86
C SER A 44 22.16 -1.04 -13.16
N THR A 45 22.13 -1.24 -11.84
CA THR A 45 23.27 -1.65 -11.00
C THR A 45 22.80 -2.53 -9.83
N GLU A 46 23.70 -3.33 -9.24
CA GLU A 46 23.39 -4.17 -8.07
C GLU A 46 22.89 -3.36 -6.86
N ALA A 47 23.41 -2.14 -6.66
CA ALA A 47 22.97 -1.25 -5.58
C ALA A 47 21.52 -0.78 -5.79
N GLN A 48 21.15 -0.47 -7.04
CA GLN A 48 19.76 -0.16 -7.39
C GLN A 48 18.85 -1.39 -7.24
N GLN A 49 19.37 -2.59 -7.49
CA GLN A 49 18.61 -3.83 -7.32
C GLN A 49 18.22 -4.08 -5.85
N ARG A 50 19.17 -4.01 -4.92
CA ARG A 50 18.86 -4.16 -3.48
C ARG A 50 17.87 -3.10 -2.98
N ASN A 51 17.99 -1.87 -3.49
CA ASN A 51 17.05 -0.80 -3.16
C ASN A 51 15.64 -1.09 -3.71
N SER A 52 15.54 -1.58 -4.94
CA SER A 52 14.26 -1.96 -5.56
C SER A 52 13.56 -3.11 -4.84
N GLU A 53 14.30 -4.12 -4.37
CA GLU A 53 13.76 -5.24 -3.60
C GLU A 53 13.27 -4.79 -2.22
N THR A 54 14.02 -3.91 -1.56
CA THR A 54 13.61 -3.31 -0.27
C THR A 54 12.34 -2.49 -0.45
N LEU A 55 12.28 -1.66 -1.49
CA LEU A 55 11.11 -0.85 -1.80
C LEU A 55 9.88 -1.71 -2.14
N LEU A 56 10.08 -2.79 -2.91
CA LEU A 56 9.04 -3.78 -3.20
C LEU A 56 8.46 -4.38 -1.91
N ALA A 57 9.32 -4.83 -0.99
CA ALA A 57 8.88 -5.38 0.29
C ALA A 57 8.08 -4.36 1.13
N ARG A 58 8.52 -3.10 1.16
CA ARG A 58 7.81 -2.00 1.85
C ARG A 58 6.40 -1.80 1.30
N TRP A 59 6.25 -1.77 -0.02
CA TRP A 59 4.94 -1.65 -0.66
C TRP A 59 4.04 -2.88 -0.43
N GLN A 60 4.60 -4.08 -0.39
CA GLN A 60 3.86 -5.29 -0.04
C GLN A 60 3.34 -5.26 1.40
N GLN A 61 4.15 -4.80 2.35
CA GLN A 61 3.73 -4.62 3.75
C GLN A 61 2.57 -3.63 3.87
N LEU A 62 2.65 -2.48 3.18
CA LEU A 62 1.58 -1.49 3.15
C LEU A 62 0.28 -2.03 2.53
N HIS A 63 0.40 -2.82 1.46
CA HIS A 63 -0.75 -3.48 0.84
C HIS A 63 -1.40 -4.51 1.78
N GLN A 64 -0.58 -5.33 2.46
CA GLN A 64 -1.04 -6.28 3.46
C GLN A 64 -1.73 -5.59 4.64
N ALA A 65 -1.22 -4.44 5.08
CA ALA A 65 -1.84 -3.63 6.13
C ALA A 65 -3.26 -3.18 5.74
N CYS A 66 -3.50 -2.89 4.46
CA CYS A 66 -4.82 -2.47 3.96
C CYS A 66 -5.79 -3.65 3.79
N THR A 67 -5.32 -4.79 3.31
CA THR A 67 -6.16 -5.96 3.01
C THR A 67 -6.50 -6.79 4.24
N SER A 68 -5.69 -6.68 5.30
CA SER A 68 -5.96 -7.31 6.60
C SER A 68 -7.10 -6.63 7.38
N VAL A 69 -7.63 -5.50 6.91
CA VAL A 69 -8.76 -4.81 7.54
C VAL A 69 -10.04 -5.61 7.33
N SER A 70 -10.76 -5.89 8.41
CA SER A 70 -12.00 -6.66 8.38
C SER A 70 -13.20 -5.83 8.83
N ALA A 71 -14.36 -6.10 8.22
CA ALA A 71 -15.63 -5.52 8.63
C ALA A 71 -16.00 -5.88 10.09
N SER A 72 -15.45 -6.98 10.62
CA SER A 72 -15.64 -7.38 12.02
C SER A 72 -15.04 -6.40 13.05
N GLU A 73 -14.11 -5.56 12.61
CA GLU A 73 -13.48 -4.53 13.46
C GLU A 73 -14.31 -3.24 13.53
N LEU A 74 -15.38 -3.16 12.74
CA LEU A 74 -16.23 -1.98 12.68
C LEU A 74 -17.28 -1.99 13.81
N PRO A 75 -17.68 -0.80 14.29
CA PRO A 75 -18.81 -0.67 15.19
C PRO A 75 -20.09 -1.32 14.62
N ALA A 76 -20.84 -1.98 15.48
CA ALA A 76 -22.15 -2.53 15.12
C ALA A 76 -23.13 -1.41 14.74
N GLY A 77 -24.05 -1.70 13.82
CA GLY A 77 -25.12 -0.78 13.42
C GLY A 77 -24.76 0.21 12.30
N LEU A 78 -23.53 0.16 11.76
CA LEU A 78 -23.20 0.90 10.54
C LEU A 78 -23.98 0.34 9.34
N GLN A 79 -24.46 1.23 8.47
CA GLN A 79 -25.20 0.85 7.27
C GLN A 79 -24.71 1.62 6.03
N GLY A 80 -24.74 0.92 4.88
CA GLY A 80 -24.50 1.52 3.57
C GLY A 80 -23.18 2.29 3.48
N PRO A 81 -23.18 3.58 3.07
CA PRO A 81 -21.97 4.38 2.92
C PRO A 81 -21.11 4.49 4.17
N ALA A 82 -21.69 4.36 5.37
CA ALA A 82 -20.96 4.46 6.63
C ALA A 82 -19.98 3.30 6.84
N ILE A 83 -20.30 2.10 6.34
CA ILE A 83 -19.39 0.95 6.36
C ILE A 83 -18.16 1.26 5.51
N SER A 84 -18.36 1.75 4.29
CA SER A 84 -17.26 2.08 3.38
C SER A 84 -16.35 3.18 3.92
N GLN A 85 -16.91 4.19 4.59
CA GLN A 85 -16.13 5.23 5.25
C GLN A 85 -15.32 4.70 6.44
N ALA A 86 -15.92 3.85 7.27
CA ALA A 86 -15.25 3.26 8.42
C ALA A 86 -14.13 2.29 8.00
N MET A 87 -14.37 1.47 6.97
CA MET A 87 -13.33 0.62 6.36
C MET A 87 -12.17 1.45 5.85
N ARG A 88 -12.45 2.54 5.11
CA ARG A 88 -11.42 3.44 4.59
C ARG A 88 -10.61 4.08 5.73
N ALA A 89 -11.28 4.56 6.78
CA ALA A 89 -10.61 5.15 7.94
C ALA A 89 -9.66 4.15 8.62
N LEU A 90 -10.09 2.89 8.76
CA LEU A 90 -9.29 1.83 9.35
C LEU A 90 -8.08 1.46 8.47
N GLN A 91 -8.26 1.38 7.15
CA GLN A 91 -7.17 1.19 6.19
C GLN A 91 -6.12 2.32 6.30
N LEU A 92 -6.56 3.57 6.32
CA LEU A 92 -5.68 4.73 6.47
C LEU A 92 -4.92 4.69 7.79
N SER A 93 -5.59 4.30 8.88
CA SER A 93 -4.93 4.17 10.18
C SER A 93 -3.82 3.12 10.17
N ARG A 94 -4.04 1.96 9.52
CA ARG A 94 -3.02 0.92 9.41
C ARG A 94 -1.87 1.31 8.49
N ILE A 95 -2.17 1.98 7.38
CA ILE A 95 -1.13 2.54 6.50
C ILE A 95 -0.23 3.50 7.29
N LYS A 96 -0.81 4.41 8.08
CA LYS A 96 -0.03 5.36 8.88
C LYS A 96 0.90 4.66 9.86
N ALA A 97 0.41 3.63 10.55
CA ALA A 97 1.20 2.85 11.50
C ALA A 97 2.40 2.19 10.80
N VAL A 98 2.15 1.42 9.74
CA VAL A 98 3.21 0.73 8.99
C VAL A 98 4.17 1.71 8.32
N LEU A 99 3.67 2.80 7.74
CA LEU A 99 4.52 3.82 7.12
C LEU A 99 5.45 4.48 8.14
N ALA A 100 4.97 4.75 9.36
CA ALA A 100 5.81 5.31 10.43
C ALA A 100 6.95 4.35 10.81
N GLU A 101 6.67 3.05 10.91
CA GLU A 101 7.67 2.01 11.17
C GLU A 101 8.70 1.91 10.03
N LEU A 102 8.23 2.00 8.78
CA LEU A 102 9.07 1.90 7.58
C LEU A 102 9.99 3.11 7.35
N ILE A 103 9.64 4.28 7.91
CA ILE A 103 10.45 5.51 7.82
C ILE A 103 11.40 5.64 9.02
N ALA A 104 11.04 5.07 10.18
CA ALA A 104 11.89 5.07 11.37
C ALA A 104 13.11 4.14 11.26
N HIS A 105 13.16 3.26 10.25
CA HIS A 105 14.21 2.27 10.00
C HIS A 105 14.82 2.39 8.59
#